data_AF-A0A6N2TZU9-F1
#
_entry.id   AF-A0A6N2TZU9-F1
#
_cell.length_a   1.000
_cell.length_b   1.000
_cell.length_c   1.000
_cell.angle_alpha   90.00
_cell.angle_beta   90.00
_cell.angle_gamma   90.00
#
_symmetry.space_group_name_H-M   'P 1'
#
loop_
_entity.id
_entity.type
_entity.pdbx_description
1 polymer ?
#
loop_
_entity_poly.entity_id
_entity_poly.type
_entity_poly.pdbx_seq_one_letter_code
_entity_poly.pdbx_strand_id
1 'polypeptide(L)'
;MNKSNTLYWKTATDPAECIEVRLVLNSYIDNDNLYVGLESRSKENPECWESYTDITVNLNSLPPFHAYVDNRDCNRHVHDFLTNNRIAEPAGFEYLGFRMFHFNPDRLKELAPEQFKTISAKLPPQDDMIKDIIYQERHFPLRTVQDIHGIYLVSSKELEESLIEGVRNQDAAANELLDGICLFCSTQELRYLTDAELIETIYAQ
;
A
#
# COMPACT_ATOMS: atom_id res chain seq x y z
N MET A 1 -11.90 20.00 -10.34
CA MET A 1 -10.45 19.76 -10.52
C MET A 1 -9.71 20.41 -9.36
N ASN A 2 -9.24 19.60 -8.40
CA ASN A 2 -8.47 20.09 -7.26
C ASN A 2 -7.09 20.53 -7.75
N LYS A 3 -6.75 21.81 -7.63
CA LYS A 3 -5.41 22.37 -7.93
C LYS A 3 -4.31 21.87 -6.96
N SER A 4 -4.59 20.85 -6.14
CA SER A 4 -3.79 20.43 -4.97
C SER A 4 -2.82 19.26 -5.23
N ASN A 5 -2.94 18.56 -6.37
CA ASN A 5 -2.15 17.34 -6.64
C ASN A 5 -1.17 17.49 -7.81
N THR A 6 -1.08 18.67 -8.43
CA THR A 6 -0.07 18.94 -9.45
C THR A 6 1.28 19.10 -8.77
N LEU A 7 2.26 18.30 -9.20
CA LEU A 7 3.63 18.33 -8.68
C LEU A 7 4.55 19.03 -9.68
N TYR A 8 5.54 19.75 -9.15
CA TYR A 8 6.56 20.40 -9.95
C TYR A 8 7.93 19.94 -9.52
N TRP A 9 8.75 19.61 -10.51
CA TRP A 9 10.14 19.21 -10.33
C TRP A 9 11.09 20.32 -10.76
N LYS A 10 12.08 20.62 -9.93
CA LYS A 10 13.15 21.56 -10.26
C LYS A 10 14.29 20.81 -10.93
N THR A 11 14.57 21.11 -12.19
CA THR A 11 15.63 20.44 -12.94
C THR A 11 17.02 20.78 -12.40
N ALA A 12 17.97 19.89 -12.65
CA ALA A 12 19.38 20.11 -12.30
C ALA A 12 20.16 20.96 -13.33
N THR A 13 19.51 21.41 -14.42
CA THR A 13 20.11 22.19 -15.50
C THR A 13 20.48 23.62 -15.09
N ASP A 14 21.26 24.31 -15.92
CA ASP A 14 21.54 25.74 -15.80
C ASP A 14 21.16 26.45 -17.11
N PRO A 15 20.10 27.29 -17.12
CA PRO A 15 19.25 27.65 -15.98
C PRO A 15 18.38 26.48 -15.51
N ALA A 16 18.01 26.51 -14.22
CA ALA A 16 17.08 25.52 -13.66
C ALA A 16 15.64 25.84 -14.10
N GLU A 17 14.92 24.81 -14.53
CA GLU A 17 13.52 24.89 -14.95
C GLU A 17 12.63 24.21 -13.92
N CYS A 18 11.36 24.62 -13.86
CA CYS A 18 10.33 23.93 -13.08
C CYS A 18 9.38 23.23 -14.06
N ILE A 19 9.42 21.90 -14.09
CA ILE A 19 8.60 21.10 -14.99
C ILE A 19 7.46 20.42 -14.21
N GLU A 20 6.30 20.26 -14.85
CA GLU A 20 5.20 19.48 -14.28
C GLU A 20 5.55 17.99 -14.31
N VAL A 21 5.34 17.31 -13.19
CA VAL A 21 5.58 15.87 -13.06
C VAL A 21 4.41 15.16 -12.39
N ARG A 22 4.35 13.84 -12.58
CA ARG A 22 3.50 12.94 -11.79
C ARG A 22 4.32 11.76 -11.27
N LEU A 23 3.88 11.19 -10.14
CA LEU A 23 4.47 9.98 -9.60
C LEU A 23 4.03 8.76 -10.40
N VAL A 24 4.96 7.82 -10.55
CA VAL A 24 4.68 6.45 -10.99
C VAL A 24 5.09 5.52 -9.87
N LEU A 25 4.18 4.66 -9.43
CA LEU A 25 4.43 3.66 -8.40
C LEU A 25 4.46 2.26 -8.99
N ASN A 26 5.33 1.41 -8.46
CA ASN A 26 5.38 -0.01 -8.78
C ASN A 26 6.11 -0.75 -7.64
N SER A 27 6.43 -2.02 -7.85
CA SER A 27 7.32 -2.81 -7.00
C SER A 27 8.52 -3.30 -7.81
N TYR A 28 9.70 -3.35 -7.19
CA TYR A 28 10.85 -4.04 -7.79
C TYR A 28 10.60 -5.56 -7.83
N ILE A 29 11.01 -6.21 -8.92
CA ILE A 29 10.65 -7.61 -9.23
C ILE A 29 11.29 -8.62 -8.26
N ASP A 30 12.48 -8.32 -7.76
CA ASP A 30 13.33 -9.22 -6.98
C ASP A 30 12.96 -9.29 -5.50
N ASN A 31 12.41 -8.22 -4.93
CA ASN A 31 12.13 -8.14 -3.48
C ASN A 31 10.86 -7.37 -3.10
N ASP A 32 10.04 -7.00 -4.08
CA ASP A 32 8.79 -6.24 -3.92
C ASP A 32 8.93 -4.88 -3.20
N ASN A 33 10.15 -4.37 -3.05
CA ASN A 33 10.38 -3.02 -2.54
C ASN A 33 9.60 -1.99 -3.35
N LEU A 34 9.18 -0.91 -2.69
CA LEU A 34 8.50 0.20 -3.34
C LEU A 34 9.40 0.84 -4.40
N TYR A 35 8.92 0.86 -5.64
CA TYR A 35 9.46 1.68 -6.71
C TYR A 35 8.67 2.99 -6.81
N VAL A 36 9.37 4.12 -6.82
CA VAL A 36 8.82 5.43 -7.15
C VAL A 36 9.67 6.07 -8.24
N GLY A 37 9.02 6.50 -9.31
CA GLY A 37 9.61 7.30 -10.38
C GLY A 37 8.79 8.54 -10.69
N LEU A 38 9.33 9.39 -11.55
CA LEU A 38 8.65 10.55 -12.10
C LEU A 38 8.46 10.40 -13.60
N GLU A 39 7.29 10.83 -14.06
CA GLU A 39 7.05 11.12 -15.47
C GLU A 39 6.86 12.63 -15.66
N SER A 40 7.31 13.13 -16.80
CA SER A 40 7.10 14.51 -17.24
C SER A 40 6.30 14.55 -18.54
N ARG A 41 5.72 15.72 -18.86
CA ARG A 41 5.06 15.93 -20.16
C ARG A 41 6.06 15.77 -21.30
N SER A 42 5.67 15.01 -22.32
CA SER A 42 6.47 14.85 -23.54
C SER A 42 6.63 16.20 -24.26
N LYS A 43 7.83 16.44 -24.78
CA LYS A 43 8.10 17.62 -25.62
C LYS A 43 7.49 17.51 -27.01
N GLU A 44 7.29 16.29 -27.50
CA GLU A 44 6.76 16.02 -28.83
C GLU A 44 5.23 15.96 -28.84
N ASN A 45 4.64 15.37 -27.79
CA ASN A 45 3.20 15.32 -27.61
C ASN A 45 2.77 15.73 -26.20
N PRO A 46 2.32 16.98 -25.98
CA PRO A 46 1.93 17.47 -24.66
C PRO A 46 0.83 16.67 -23.95
N GLU A 47 0.05 15.86 -24.67
CA GLU A 47 -0.96 14.99 -24.06
C GLU A 47 -0.36 13.72 -23.43
N CYS A 48 0.85 13.34 -23.83
CA CYS A 48 1.57 12.16 -23.36
C CYS A 48 2.49 12.47 -22.17
N TRP A 49 2.70 11.45 -21.35
CA TRP A 49 3.66 11.44 -20.24
C TRP A 49 4.78 10.46 -20.58
N GLU A 50 6.01 10.87 -20.29
CA GLU A 50 7.23 10.09 -20.55
C GLU A 50 8.02 9.94 -19.26
N SER A 51 8.72 8.80 -19.11
CA SER A 51 9.63 8.58 -18.00
C SER A 51 10.68 9.69 -17.94
N TYR A 52 10.86 10.25 -16.75
CA TYR A 52 11.79 11.35 -16.51
C TYR A 52 12.98 10.94 -15.64
N THR A 53 12.73 10.39 -14.46
CA THR A 53 13.78 9.92 -13.55
C THR A 53 13.21 8.95 -12.52
N ASP A 54 14.05 8.02 -12.06
CA ASP A 54 13.71 7.13 -10.96
C ASP A 54 14.09 7.81 -9.64
N ILE A 55 13.20 7.75 -8.65
CA ILE A 55 13.42 8.36 -7.33
C ILE A 55 14.01 7.35 -6.37
N THR A 56 13.51 6.12 -6.39
CA THR A 56 13.97 5.06 -5.50
C THR A 56 15.11 4.25 -6.12
N VAL A 57 15.93 3.65 -5.26
CA VAL A 57 16.98 2.69 -5.64
C VAL A 57 16.72 1.38 -4.90
N ASN A 58 16.83 0.29 -5.64
CA ASN A 58 16.68 -1.05 -5.09
C ASN A 58 18.03 -1.61 -4.61
N LEU A 59 18.14 -1.96 -3.32
CA LEU A 59 19.39 -2.38 -2.69
C LEU A 59 19.24 -3.70 -1.91
N ASN A 60 18.42 -3.69 -0.87
CA ASN A 60 18.09 -4.85 -0.03
C ASN A 60 16.60 -4.82 0.28
N SER A 61 16.00 -5.94 0.72
CA SER A 61 14.60 -5.95 1.16
C SER A 61 14.37 -4.97 2.31
N LEU A 62 13.30 -4.19 2.22
CA LEU A 62 12.93 -3.15 3.17
C LEU A 62 11.51 -3.37 3.71
N PRO A 63 11.19 -2.81 4.88
CA PRO A 63 9.81 -2.74 5.34
C PRO A 63 8.92 -2.02 4.31
N PRO A 64 7.60 -2.29 4.30
CA PRO A 64 6.67 -1.61 3.42
C PRO A 64 6.82 -0.09 3.49
N PHE A 65 6.70 0.55 2.32
CA PHE A 65 6.83 1.99 2.13
C PHE A 65 8.16 2.61 2.58
N HIS A 66 9.19 1.81 2.86
CA HIS A 66 10.55 2.31 3.02
C HIS A 66 11.32 2.09 1.72
N ALA A 67 12.07 3.11 1.31
CA ALA A 67 12.95 3.01 0.15
C ALA A 67 14.17 3.91 0.31
N TYR A 68 15.29 3.49 -0.30
CA TYR A 68 16.44 4.37 -0.50
C TYR A 68 16.18 5.29 -1.69
N VAL A 69 16.55 6.56 -1.55
CA VAL A 69 16.27 7.59 -2.55
C VAL A 69 17.57 8.02 -3.25
N ASP A 70 17.55 8.05 -4.58
CA ASP A 70 18.65 8.62 -5.38
C ASP A 70 18.61 10.14 -5.31
N ASN A 71 19.63 10.73 -4.73
CA ASN A 71 19.82 12.17 -4.59
C ASN A 71 20.98 12.72 -5.44
N ARG A 72 21.47 11.94 -6.41
CA ARG A 72 22.63 12.28 -7.24
C ARG A 72 22.19 12.90 -8.56
N ASP A 73 23.14 13.54 -9.25
CA ASP A 73 22.98 14.05 -10.62
C ASP A 73 21.68 14.85 -10.83
N CYS A 74 20.77 14.33 -11.66
CA CYS A 74 19.48 14.95 -11.96
C CYS A 74 18.52 15.01 -10.76
N ASN A 75 18.74 14.19 -9.73
CA ASN A 75 17.91 14.04 -8.53
C ASN A 75 18.39 14.84 -7.32
N ARG A 76 19.35 15.76 -7.46
CA ARG A 76 19.88 16.57 -6.35
C ARG A 76 18.83 17.35 -5.53
N HIS A 77 17.64 17.58 -6.09
CA HIS A 77 16.53 18.30 -5.44
C HIS A 77 15.45 17.37 -4.86
N VAL A 78 15.65 16.04 -4.90
CA VAL A 78 14.66 15.05 -4.48
C VAL A 78 14.24 15.19 -3.03
N HIS A 79 15.16 15.55 -2.14
CA HIS A 79 14.88 15.67 -0.71
C HIS A 79 13.78 16.71 -0.48
N ASP A 80 14.00 17.93 -0.97
CA ASP A 80 13.03 19.02 -0.85
C ASP A 80 11.72 18.70 -1.59
N PHE A 81 11.80 18.03 -2.74
CA PHE A 81 10.63 17.60 -3.48
C PHE A 81 9.75 16.63 -2.65
N LEU A 82 10.33 15.62 -2.03
CA LEU A 82 9.60 14.64 -1.24
C LEU A 82 9.01 15.26 0.03
N THR A 83 9.80 16.04 0.78
CA THR A 83 9.37 16.62 2.06
C THR A 83 8.34 17.73 1.88
N ASN A 84 8.56 18.66 0.95
CA ASN A 84 7.66 19.81 0.76
C ASN A 84 6.28 19.39 0.22
N ASN A 85 6.22 18.31 -0.55
CA ASN A 85 4.98 17.76 -1.07
C ASN A 85 4.35 16.69 -0.16
N ARG A 86 4.94 16.44 1.02
CA ARG A 86 4.50 15.44 2.03
C ARG A 86 4.42 14.02 1.45
N ILE A 87 5.25 13.71 0.46
CA ILE A 87 5.29 12.40 -0.19
C ILE A 87 6.04 11.41 0.69
N ALA A 88 7.14 11.85 1.31
CA ALA A 88 7.95 11.02 2.19
C ALA A 88 8.71 11.87 3.21
N GLU A 89 9.09 11.23 4.30
CA GLU A 89 9.92 11.82 5.35
C GLU A 89 11.23 11.03 5.53
N PRO A 90 12.34 11.68 5.92
CA PRO A 90 13.60 10.99 6.15
C PRO A 90 13.48 9.99 7.32
N ALA A 91 13.91 8.75 7.09
CA ALA A 91 13.87 7.70 8.12
C ALA A 91 15.12 7.67 9.03
N GLY A 92 16.10 8.56 8.79
CA GLY A 92 17.31 8.67 9.61
C GLY A 92 18.40 7.64 9.32
N PHE A 93 18.24 6.80 8.29
CA PHE A 93 19.21 5.81 7.87
C PHE A 93 19.83 6.14 6.51
N GLU A 94 21.11 5.79 6.33
CA GLU A 94 21.83 5.93 5.06
C GLU A 94 22.58 4.64 4.75
N TYR A 95 22.54 4.20 3.49
CA TYR A 95 23.22 3.01 3.02
C TYR A 95 23.81 3.27 1.63
N LEU A 96 25.11 3.00 1.47
CA LEU A 96 25.86 3.24 0.22
C LEU A 96 25.70 4.68 -0.34
N GLY A 97 25.54 5.67 0.55
CA GLY A 97 25.34 7.08 0.19
C GLY A 97 23.89 7.46 -0.17
N PHE A 98 22.96 6.50 -0.15
CA PHE A 98 21.54 6.75 -0.35
C PHE A 98 20.82 6.86 0.98
N ARG A 99 20.00 7.91 1.11
CA ARG A 99 19.20 8.14 2.33
C ARG A 99 17.89 7.39 2.23
N MET A 100 17.50 6.77 3.34
CA MET A 100 16.23 6.08 3.45
C MET A 100 15.11 7.07 3.78
N PHE A 101 13.98 6.88 3.12
CA PHE A 101 12.75 7.62 3.37
C PHE A 101 11.62 6.66 3.70
N HIS A 102 10.72 7.12 4.56
CA HIS A 102 9.42 6.52 4.79
C HIS A 102 8.37 7.27 3.96
N PHE A 103 7.77 6.59 2.99
CA PHE A 103 6.78 7.15 2.09
C PHE A 103 5.39 7.13 2.73
N ASN A 104 4.68 8.26 2.62
CA ASN A 104 3.34 8.41 3.18
C ASN A 104 2.31 7.67 2.30
N PRO A 105 1.68 6.57 2.79
CA PRO A 105 0.76 5.78 1.98
C PRO A 105 -0.48 6.56 1.53
N ASP A 106 -1.03 7.41 2.39
CA ASP A 106 -2.19 8.26 2.05
C ASP A 106 -1.84 9.22 0.91
N ARG A 107 -0.66 9.84 0.97
CA ARG A 107 -0.22 10.75 -0.09
C ARG A 107 0.07 10.02 -1.40
N LEU A 108 0.63 8.81 -1.33
CA LEU A 108 0.82 7.96 -2.52
C LEU A 108 -0.53 7.58 -3.15
N LYS A 109 -1.51 7.21 -2.33
CA LYS A 109 -2.88 6.90 -2.75
C LYS A 109 -3.57 8.09 -3.43
N GLU A 110 -3.35 9.31 -2.93
CA GLU A 110 -3.89 10.53 -3.54
C GLU A 110 -3.25 10.87 -4.90
N LEU A 111 -1.95 10.60 -5.06
CA LEU A 111 -1.17 11.01 -6.23
C LEU A 111 -1.19 9.97 -7.36
N ALA A 112 -1.27 8.68 -7.02
CA ALA A 112 -1.24 7.57 -7.98
C ALA A 112 -2.18 6.43 -7.51
N PRO A 113 -3.51 6.66 -7.47
CA PRO A 113 -4.47 5.74 -6.84
C PRO A 113 -4.49 4.34 -7.46
N GLU A 114 -4.44 4.26 -8.79
CA GLU A 114 -4.52 2.99 -9.52
C GLU A 114 -3.27 2.12 -9.25
N GLN A 115 -2.07 2.71 -9.35
CA GLN A 115 -0.83 2.02 -9.04
C GLN A 115 -0.72 1.68 -7.55
N PHE A 116 -1.18 2.59 -6.68
CA PHE A 116 -1.24 2.36 -5.24
C PHE A 116 -2.09 1.13 -4.90
N LYS A 117 -3.23 0.95 -5.57
CA LYS A 117 -4.08 -0.23 -5.41
C LYS A 117 -3.33 -1.52 -5.75
N THR A 118 -2.53 -1.53 -6.81
CA THR A 118 -1.74 -2.70 -7.20
C THR A 118 -0.63 -3.01 -6.19
N ILE A 119 0.13 -2.02 -5.72
CA ILE A 119 1.20 -2.27 -4.75
C ILE A 119 0.67 -2.65 -3.36
N SER A 120 -0.44 -2.05 -2.93
CA SER A 120 -1.03 -2.31 -1.60
C SER A 120 -1.66 -3.70 -1.53
N ALA A 121 -2.15 -4.24 -2.65
CA ALA A 121 -2.67 -5.61 -2.70
C ALA A 121 -1.60 -6.68 -2.43
N LYS A 122 -0.31 -6.35 -2.62
CA LYS A 122 0.82 -7.23 -2.30
C LYS A 122 1.32 -7.10 -0.86
N LEU A 123 0.76 -6.17 -0.10
CA LEU A 123 1.14 -5.96 1.28
C LEU A 123 0.17 -6.70 2.21
N PRO A 124 0.65 -7.20 3.36
CA PRO A 124 -0.22 -7.53 4.47
C PRO A 124 -1.07 -6.30 4.86
N PRO A 125 -2.26 -6.52 5.44
CA PRO A 125 -3.08 -5.42 5.91
C PRO A 125 -2.32 -4.67 7.00
N GLN A 126 -2.45 -3.36 7.02
CA GLN A 126 -2.03 -2.62 8.21
C GLN A 126 -2.97 -2.95 9.37
N ASP A 127 -2.47 -2.94 10.60
CA ASP A 127 -3.24 -3.36 11.78
C ASP A 127 -4.54 -2.56 11.96
N ASP A 128 -4.56 -1.28 11.55
CA ASP A 128 -5.73 -0.40 11.56
C ASP A 128 -6.81 -0.77 10.52
N MET A 129 -6.45 -1.57 9.51
CA MET A 129 -7.39 -2.12 8.53
C MET A 129 -8.16 -3.34 9.07
N ILE A 130 -7.69 -3.95 10.16
CA ILE A 130 -8.37 -5.05 10.84
C ILE A 130 -9.35 -4.44 11.83
N LYS A 131 -10.63 -4.73 11.64
CA LYS A 131 -11.69 -4.27 12.54
C LYS A 131 -11.99 -5.34 13.57
N ASP A 132 -12.54 -4.95 14.72
CA ASP A 132 -13.08 -5.92 15.66
C ASP A 132 -14.59 -6.08 15.48
N ILE A 133 -15.05 -7.31 15.63
CA ILE A 133 -16.45 -7.60 15.91
C ILE A 133 -16.61 -8.07 17.35
N ILE A 134 -17.76 -7.76 17.94
CA ILE A 134 -18.09 -8.15 19.31
C ILE A 134 -19.11 -9.30 19.26
N TYR A 135 -18.76 -10.41 19.90
CA TYR A 135 -19.68 -11.53 20.10
C TYR A 135 -19.53 -12.02 21.54
N GLN A 136 -20.64 -12.10 22.28
CA GLN A 136 -20.66 -12.46 23.70
C GLN A 136 -19.65 -11.66 24.56
N GLU A 137 -19.64 -10.33 24.40
CA GLU A 137 -18.74 -9.40 25.10
C GLU A 137 -17.23 -9.60 24.81
N ARG A 138 -16.87 -10.47 23.87
CA ARG A 138 -15.49 -10.71 23.42
C ARG A 138 -15.26 -10.06 22.06
N HIS A 139 -14.06 -9.52 21.87
CA HIS A 139 -13.61 -8.91 20.62
C HIS A 139 -12.87 -9.94 19.78
N PHE A 140 -13.22 -10.00 18.49
CA PHE A 140 -12.56 -10.86 17.52
C PHE A 140 -12.18 -10.06 16.28
N PRO A 141 -10.98 -10.30 15.72
CA PRO A 141 -10.54 -9.58 14.54
C PRO A 141 -11.30 -10.05 13.30
N LEU A 142 -11.73 -9.08 12.49
CA LEU A 142 -12.45 -9.26 11.24
C LEU A 142 -11.77 -8.41 10.16
N ARG A 143 -11.49 -9.05 9.02
CA ARG A 143 -10.96 -8.39 7.84
C ARG A 143 -11.94 -8.51 6.69
N THR A 144 -12.06 -7.44 5.91
CA THR A 144 -12.81 -7.42 4.66
C THR A 144 -11.81 -7.45 3.51
N VAL A 145 -11.89 -8.46 2.66
CA VAL A 145 -11.05 -8.60 1.45
C VAL A 145 -11.93 -8.54 0.21
N GLN A 146 -11.41 -8.05 -0.92
CA GLN A 146 -12.19 -7.86 -2.14
C GLN A 146 -11.39 -8.23 -3.39
N ASP A 147 -12.06 -8.91 -4.33
CA ASP A 147 -11.53 -9.14 -5.67
C ASP A 147 -12.55 -8.77 -6.78
N ILE A 148 -12.40 -9.35 -7.97
CA ILE A 148 -13.31 -9.17 -9.10
C ILE A 148 -14.66 -9.87 -8.93
N HIS A 149 -14.75 -10.89 -8.07
CA HIS A 149 -15.94 -11.71 -7.85
C HIS A 149 -16.79 -11.22 -6.68
N GLY A 150 -16.21 -10.53 -5.70
CA GLY A 150 -16.99 -9.97 -4.61
C GLY A 150 -16.18 -9.46 -3.42
N ILE A 151 -16.89 -9.25 -2.33
CA ILE A 151 -16.36 -8.87 -1.02
C ILE A 151 -16.51 -10.07 -0.10
N TYR A 152 -15.45 -10.40 0.62
CA TYR A 152 -15.39 -11.54 1.53
C TYR A 152 -15.02 -11.09 2.94
N LEU A 153 -15.66 -11.71 3.93
CA LEU A 153 -15.36 -11.51 5.34
C LEU A 153 -14.49 -12.65 5.83
N VAL A 154 -13.38 -12.33 6.50
CA VAL A 154 -12.41 -13.29 7.02
C VAL A 154 -12.19 -13.01 8.50
N SER A 155 -12.21 -14.04 9.33
CA SER A 155 -12.05 -13.91 10.77
C SER A 155 -11.16 -14.99 11.37
N SER A 156 -10.89 -14.88 12.67
CA SER A 156 -10.08 -15.84 13.43
C SER A 156 -10.83 -17.14 13.72
N LYS A 157 -10.11 -18.28 13.76
CA LYS A 157 -10.64 -19.58 14.23
C LYS A 157 -11.21 -19.53 15.66
N GLU A 158 -10.69 -18.63 16.50
CA GLU A 158 -11.21 -18.42 17.86
C GLU A 158 -12.66 -17.92 17.86
N LEU A 159 -13.04 -17.12 16.85
CA LEU A 159 -14.43 -16.73 16.64
C LEU A 159 -15.25 -17.93 16.15
N GLU A 160 -14.75 -18.70 15.19
CA GLU A 160 -15.43 -19.89 14.65
C GLU A 160 -15.89 -20.83 15.76
N GLU A 161 -15.00 -21.14 16.70
CA GLU A 161 -15.29 -22.00 17.86
C GLU A 161 -16.42 -21.42 18.72
N SER A 162 -16.38 -20.11 18.97
CA SER A 162 -17.39 -19.40 19.77
C SER A 162 -18.76 -19.36 19.06
N LEU A 163 -18.77 -19.20 17.74
CA LEU A 163 -19.99 -19.20 16.93
C LEU A 163 -20.60 -20.60 16.85
N ILE A 164 -19.80 -21.65 16.68
CA ILE A 164 -20.29 -23.05 16.67
C ILE A 164 -20.96 -23.39 18.01
N GLU A 165 -20.39 -22.97 19.14
CA GLU A 165 -21.02 -23.13 20.45
C GLU A 165 -22.35 -22.35 20.55
N GLY A 166 -22.37 -21.11 20.06
CA GLY A 166 -23.59 -20.29 19.97
C GLY A 166 -24.71 -20.96 19.17
N VAL A 167 -24.38 -21.48 17.99
CA VAL A 167 -25.34 -22.20 17.13
C VAL A 167 -25.92 -23.42 17.83
N ARG A 168 -25.08 -24.20 18.54
CA ARG A 168 -25.56 -25.34 19.36
C ARG A 168 -26.54 -24.90 20.45
N ASN A 169 -26.35 -23.70 20.98
CA ASN A 169 -27.23 -23.07 21.97
C ASN A 169 -28.41 -22.30 21.35
N GLN A 170 -28.65 -22.43 20.04
CA GLN A 170 -29.73 -21.78 19.29
C GLN A 170 -29.64 -20.24 19.28
N ASP A 171 -28.42 -19.69 19.37
CA ASP A 171 -28.19 -18.26 19.18
C ASP A 171 -28.35 -17.88 17.70
N ALA A 172 -29.31 -16.99 17.43
CA ALA A 172 -29.59 -16.51 16.07
C ALA A 172 -28.45 -15.66 15.50
N ALA A 173 -27.79 -14.84 16.33
CA ALA A 173 -26.68 -14.00 15.90
C ALA A 173 -25.46 -14.84 15.53
N ALA A 174 -25.26 -15.96 16.22
CA ALA A 174 -24.19 -16.89 15.91
C ALA A 174 -24.36 -17.52 14.52
N ASN A 175 -25.60 -17.92 14.16
CA ASN A 175 -25.91 -18.44 12.83
C ASN A 175 -25.67 -17.39 11.74
N GLU A 176 -26.15 -16.16 11.94
CA GLU A 176 -25.98 -15.08 10.96
C GLU A 176 -24.51 -14.74 10.70
N LEU A 177 -23.70 -14.66 11.77
CA LEU A 177 -22.26 -14.41 11.66
C LEU A 177 -21.52 -15.56 10.98
N LEU A 178 -21.88 -16.81 11.29
CA LEU A 178 -21.25 -17.99 10.71
C LEU A 178 -21.53 -18.08 9.20
N ASP A 179 -22.76 -17.80 8.77
CA ASP A 179 -23.15 -17.79 7.36
C ASP A 179 -22.50 -16.63 6.57
N GLY A 180 -22.17 -15.52 7.25
CA GLY A 180 -21.59 -14.32 6.63
C GLY A 180 -20.07 -14.35 6.46
N ILE A 181 -19.35 -15.17 7.24
CA ILE A 181 -17.88 -15.25 7.20
C ILE A 181 -17.44 -16.34 6.22
N CYS A 182 -16.61 -15.96 5.25
CA CYS A 182 -16.18 -16.83 4.17
C CYS A 182 -14.96 -17.70 4.53
N LEU A 183 -14.13 -17.25 5.47
CA LEU A 183 -12.93 -17.98 5.89
C LEU A 183 -12.62 -17.72 7.35
N PHE A 184 -12.34 -18.80 8.08
CA PHE A 184 -11.77 -18.77 9.43
C PHE A 184 -10.31 -19.26 9.38
N CYS A 185 -9.37 -18.38 9.71
CA CYS A 185 -7.93 -18.67 9.70
C CYS A 185 -7.27 -18.31 11.04
N SER A 186 -5.98 -18.59 11.20
CA SER A 186 -5.26 -18.15 12.40
C SER A 186 -5.12 -16.62 12.42
N THR A 187 -5.01 -16.03 13.61
CA THR A 187 -4.77 -14.58 13.77
C THR A 187 -3.48 -14.14 13.09
N GLN A 188 -2.49 -15.03 12.97
CA GLN A 188 -1.27 -14.76 12.20
C GLN A 188 -1.57 -14.67 10.70
N GLU A 189 -2.26 -15.65 10.12
CA GLU A 189 -2.64 -15.62 8.70
C GLU A 189 -3.50 -14.39 8.39
N LEU A 190 -4.48 -14.06 9.25
CA LEU A 190 -5.33 -12.89 9.10
C LEU A 190 -4.54 -11.57 9.01
N ARG A 191 -3.45 -11.47 9.79
CA ARG A 191 -2.58 -10.28 9.91
C ARG A 191 -1.44 -10.23 8.90
N TYR A 192 -0.94 -11.37 8.45
CA TYR A 192 0.29 -11.43 7.67
C TYR A 192 0.09 -11.88 6.23
N LEU A 193 -1.04 -12.52 5.89
CA LEU A 193 -1.35 -12.80 4.50
C LEU A 193 -1.88 -11.55 3.80
N THR A 194 -1.53 -11.43 2.53
CA THR A 194 -2.08 -10.44 1.60
C THR A 194 -3.56 -10.72 1.32
N ASP A 195 -4.28 -9.74 0.77
CA ASP A 195 -5.67 -9.95 0.32
C ASP A 195 -5.73 -11.07 -0.74
N ALA A 196 -4.73 -11.13 -1.63
CA ALA A 196 -4.66 -12.14 -2.69
C ALA A 196 -4.49 -13.56 -2.12
N GLU A 197 -3.58 -13.77 -1.18
CA GLU A 197 -3.36 -15.09 -0.54
C GLU A 197 -4.61 -15.56 0.23
N LEU A 198 -5.32 -14.65 0.90
CA LEU A 198 -6.58 -14.99 1.56
C LEU A 198 -7.67 -15.39 0.55
N ILE A 199 -7.74 -14.70 -0.59
CA ILE A 199 -8.71 -15.00 -1.65
C ILE A 199 -8.41 -16.35 -2.32
N GLU A 200 -7.14 -16.65 -2.57
CA GLU A 200 -6.73 -17.98 -3.04
C GLU A 200 -7.14 -19.08 -2.04
N THR A 201 -6.99 -18.81 -0.74
CA THR A 201 -7.43 -19.74 0.31
C THR A 201 -8.94 -19.94 0.32
N ILE A 202 -9.73 -18.87 0.12
CA ILE A 202 -11.20 -18.94 0.02
C ILE A 202 -11.61 -19.81 -1.17
N TYR A 203 -10.97 -19.65 -2.34
CA TYR A 203 -11.31 -20.44 -3.54
C TYR A 203 -10.80 -21.88 -3.52
N ALA A 204 -9.89 -22.22 -2.61
CA ALA A 204 -9.38 -23.57 -2.45
C ALA A 204 -10.25 -24.48 -1.57
N GLN A 205 -11.27 -23.94 -0.88
CA GLN A 205 -12.23 -24.71 -0.07
C GLN A 205 -13.26 -25.44 -0.92
#